data_AF-A0A417GP07-F1
#
_entry.id   AF-A0A417GP07-F1
#
_cell.length_a   1.000
_cell.length_b   1.000
_cell.length_c   1.000
_cell.angle_alpha   90.00
_cell.angle_beta   90.00
_cell.angle_gamma   90.00
#
_symmetry.space_group_name_H-M   'P 1'
#
loop_
_entity.id
_entity.type
_entity.pdbx_description
1 polymer ?
#
loop_
_entity_poly.entity_id
_entity_poly.type
_entity_poly.pdbx_seq_one_letter_code
_entity_poly.pdbx_strand_id
1 'polypeptide(L)'
;MRTFLVYLKLELKRALKSAPYFLAGTAVLAVLVGLIAFAAGRVLYSERAVGNIRVGVVLPQQDPASEKLISMVSSLESVSSLCEFSYVDEKEGREQMRQGKLYALMLLPEGLLRGIMDGTNTPVTIVFPENAGLEAAVFRELADAGTQILKTAQAAVYAADELCSRMGRETQIPSAEADINSMYLKYALNRSVYFRTEEVSAVGEVGTAAFYGISASVMVLLLLGIPAAGFLKPYSEIMERKLFLIGLSRTKRLIARAVCLWLAFAAVTAAPFFLCFGMGFMESGGFSIPVWLMVCMAAAMWTILIYELARNAFAGICALFLTAAASVFMAGGLIPSVFLPEAVQRAGSVTPAAILMDAVQWMVSGGEAFPVLRLTVLGAAAFLLAAAVRRNYE
;
A
#
# COMPACT_ATOMS: atom_id res chain seq x y z
N MET A 1 -38.35 11.12 -33.94
CA MET A 1 -38.26 11.13 -32.46
C MET A 1 -39.01 9.98 -31.78
N ARG A 2 -40.26 9.67 -32.15
CA ARG A 2 -41.04 8.56 -31.54
C ARG A 2 -40.33 7.19 -31.57
N THR A 3 -39.74 6.81 -32.71
CA THR A 3 -39.03 5.52 -32.87
C THR A 3 -37.84 5.35 -31.91
N PHE A 4 -37.10 6.44 -31.65
CA PHE A 4 -35.97 6.44 -30.72
C PHE A 4 -36.43 6.29 -29.26
N LEU A 5 -37.50 6.97 -28.88
CA LEU A 5 -38.09 6.84 -27.53
C LEU A 5 -38.64 5.44 -27.28
N VAL A 6 -39.27 4.83 -28.30
CA VAL A 6 -39.72 3.43 -28.21
C VAL A 6 -38.53 2.48 -28.07
N TYR A 7 -37.47 2.69 -28.84
CA TYR A 7 -36.23 1.91 -28.72
C TYR A 7 -35.59 2.05 -27.34
N LEU A 8 -35.50 3.28 -26.81
CA LEU A 8 -34.97 3.54 -25.46
C LEU A 8 -35.80 2.82 -24.38
N LYS A 9 -37.13 2.84 -24.48
CA LYS A 9 -38.01 2.09 -23.56
C LYS A 9 -37.77 0.58 -23.64
N LEU A 10 -37.54 0.04 -24.84
CA LEU A 10 -37.24 -1.38 -25.02
C LEU A 10 -35.88 -1.77 -24.42
N GLU A 11 -34.85 -0.95 -24.64
CA GLU A 11 -33.53 -1.17 -24.04
C GLU A 11 -33.56 -1.02 -22.52
N LEU A 12 -34.32 -0.05 -21.99
CA LEU A 12 -34.52 0.09 -20.54
C LEU A 12 -35.23 -1.13 -19.95
N LYS A 13 -36.26 -1.65 -20.62
CA LYS A 13 -36.95 -2.89 -20.20
C LYS A 13 -36.01 -4.09 -20.23
N ARG A 14 -35.12 -4.16 -21.22
CA ARG A 14 -34.07 -5.19 -21.31
C ARG A 14 -33.07 -5.08 -20.17
N ALA A 15 -32.61 -3.86 -19.87
CA ALA A 15 -31.71 -3.58 -18.75
C ALA A 15 -32.37 -3.97 -17.40
N LEU A 16 -33.66 -3.63 -17.21
CA LEU A 16 -34.41 -4.01 -16.02
C LEU A 16 -34.55 -5.53 -15.88
N LYS A 17 -34.76 -6.25 -16.99
CA LYS A 17 -34.81 -7.72 -16.98
C LYS A 17 -33.45 -8.33 -16.63
N SER A 18 -32.35 -7.65 -16.93
CA SER A 18 -31.01 -8.06 -16.53
C SER A 18 -30.60 -7.62 -15.10
N ALA A 19 -31.42 -6.83 -14.40
CA ALA A 19 -31.14 -6.38 -13.03
C ALA A 19 -30.72 -7.49 -12.05
N PRO A 20 -31.34 -8.69 -12.00
CA PRO A 20 -30.89 -9.74 -11.09
C PRO A 20 -29.46 -10.21 -11.39
N TYR A 21 -29.05 -10.22 -12.66
CA TYR A 21 -27.67 -10.56 -13.04
C TYR A 21 -26.68 -9.46 -12.64
N PHE A 22 -27.07 -8.18 -12.74
CA PHE A 22 -26.26 -7.07 -12.24
C PHE A 22 -26.07 -7.14 -10.73
N LEU A 23 -27.13 -7.40 -9.96
CA LEU A 23 -27.06 -7.53 -8.50
C LEU A 23 -26.22 -8.75 -8.09
N ALA A 24 -26.46 -9.92 -8.70
CA ALA A 24 -25.67 -11.12 -8.43
C ALA A 24 -24.19 -10.91 -8.78
N GLY A 25 -23.91 -10.28 -9.91
CA GLY A 25 -22.54 -9.95 -10.32
C GLY A 25 -21.85 -8.98 -9.35
N THR A 26 -22.57 -7.97 -8.87
CA THR A 26 -22.08 -7.04 -7.84
C THR A 26 -21.74 -7.77 -6.55
N ALA A 27 -22.62 -8.67 -6.10
CA ALA A 27 -22.40 -9.46 -4.89
C ALA A 27 -21.15 -10.35 -5.02
N VAL A 28 -20.97 -11.03 -6.16
CA VAL A 28 -19.78 -11.85 -6.44
C VAL A 28 -18.51 -11.00 -6.43
N LEU A 29 -18.53 -9.82 -7.08
CA LEU A 29 -17.39 -8.91 -7.10
C LEU A 29 -17.06 -8.37 -5.69
N ALA A 30 -18.07 -8.02 -4.91
CA ALA A 30 -17.89 -7.56 -3.53
C ALA A 30 -17.28 -8.65 -2.64
N VAL A 31 -17.74 -9.90 -2.79
CA VAL A 31 -17.14 -11.06 -2.09
C VAL A 31 -15.69 -11.27 -2.52
N LEU A 32 -15.39 -11.19 -3.83
CA LEU A 32 -14.03 -11.36 -4.34
C LEU A 32 -13.08 -10.30 -3.75
N VAL A 33 -13.48 -9.03 -3.79
CA VAL A 33 -12.69 -7.93 -3.21
C VAL A 33 -12.56 -8.09 -1.70
N GLY A 34 -13.62 -8.50 -1.00
CA GLY A 34 -13.58 -8.80 0.43
C GLY A 34 -12.62 -9.95 0.78
N LEU A 35 -12.59 -11.01 -0.02
CA LEU A 35 -11.67 -12.13 0.13
C LEU A 35 -10.22 -11.71 -0.12
N ILE A 36 -9.98 -10.90 -1.16
CA ILE A 36 -8.64 -10.35 -1.45
C ILE A 36 -8.19 -9.45 -0.29
N ALA A 37 -9.05 -8.56 0.21
CA ALA A 37 -8.75 -7.70 1.35
C ALA A 37 -8.48 -8.51 2.62
N PHE A 38 -9.26 -9.57 2.87
CA PHE A 38 -9.06 -10.48 4.00
C PHE A 38 -7.74 -11.27 3.88
N ALA A 39 -7.43 -11.80 2.70
CA ALA A 39 -6.19 -12.53 2.44
C ALA A 39 -4.98 -11.60 2.53
N ALA A 40 -5.06 -10.41 1.96
CA ALA A 40 -4.04 -9.37 2.08
C ALA A 40 -3.85 -8.97 3.55
N GLY A 41 -4.93 -8.77 4.31
CA GLY A 41 -4.86 -8.51 5.74
C GLY A 41 -4.12 -9.62 6.49
N ARG A 42 -4.43 -10.89 6.21
CA ARG A 42 -3.74 -12.04 6.80
C ARG A 42 -2.25 -12.12 6.43
N VAL A 43 -1.87 -11.74 5.22
CA VAL A 43 -0.49 -11.83 4.73
C VAL A 43 0.34 -10.62 5.17
N LEU A 44 -0.18 -9.40 4.99
CA LEU A 44 0.50 -8.16 5.38
C LEU A 44 0.55 -7.95 6.89
N TYR A 45 -0.49 -8.36 7.63
CA TYR A 45 -0.47 -8.34 9.11
C TYR A 45 -0.08 -9.70 9.72
N SER A 46 0.37 -10.67 8.90
CA SER A 46 1.20 -11.73 9.49
C SER A 46 2.49 -11.05 9.95
N GLU A 47 2.82 -11.17 11.22
CA GLU A 47 4.02 -10.65 11.90
C GLU A 47 5.33 -11.25 11.31
N ARG A 48 5.53 -11.07 10.01
CA ARG A 48 6.68 -11.54 9.24
C ARG A 48 7.38 -10.41 8.48
N ALA A 49 6.96 -9.16 8.67
CA ALA A 49 7.74 -8.01 8.28
C ALA A 49 8.83 -7.79 9.35
N VAL A 50 9.91 -8.57 9.24
CA VAL A 50 11.02 -8.69 10.19
C VAL A 50 10.55 -9.23 11.55
N GLY A 51 10.40 -10.56 11.64
CA GLY A 51 10.16 -11.20 12.94
C GLY A 51 11.29 -10.86 13.92
N ASN A 52 10.96 -10.68 15.20
CA ASN A 52 11.91 -10.38 16.27
C ASN A 52 13.21 -11.17 16.09
N ILE A 53 14.32 -10.45 15.96
CA ILE A 53 15.64 -11.04 15.82
C ILE A 53 16.00 -11.66 17.17
N ARG A 54 15.77 -12.98 17.31
CA ARG A 54 16.13 -13.73 18.51
C ARG A 54 17.64 -13.92 18.59
N VAL A 55 18.24 -13.35 19.64
CA VAL A 55 19.68 -13.37 19.90
C VAL A 55 19.91 -14.09 21.22
N GLY A 56 20.71 -15.15 21.18
CA GLY A 56 21.15 -15.83 22.39
C GLY A 56 22.26 -15.06 23.07
N VAL A 57 22.20 -14.89 24.39
CA VAL A 57 23.24 -14.24 25.19
C VAL A 57 23.83 -15.27 26.14
N VAL A 58 25.13 -15.53 26.01
CA VAL A 58 25.89 -16.39 26.92
C VAL A 58 26.62 -15.51 27.92
N LEU A 59 26.23 -15.63 29.18
CA LEU A 59 26.88 -14.94 30.29
C LEU A 59 27.99 -15.81 30.89
N PRO A 60 29.12 -15.22 31.29
CA PRO A 60 30.10 -15.92 32.11
C PRO A 60 29.51 -16.24 33.49
N GLN A 61 29.98 -17.32 34.12
CA GLN A 61 29.49 -17.71 35.44
C GLN A 61 29.83 -16.61 36.47
N GLN A 62 28.79 -16.03 37.09
CA GLN A 62 28.86 -15.06 38.20
C GLN A 62 29.30 -13.62 37.85
N ASP A 63 28.71 -13.00 36.80
CA ASP A 63 28.84 -11.55 36.59
C ASP A 63 27.48 -10.80 36.58
N PRO A 64 26.96 -10.37 37.75
CA PRO A 64 25.70 -9.62 37.84
C PRO A 64 25.77 -8.23 37.19
N ALA A 65 26.97 -7.69 36.93
CA ALA A 65 27.13 -6.41 36.25
C ALA A 65 26.85 -6.54 34.74
N SER A 66 27.25 -7.67 34.14
CA SER A 66 26.99 -8.00 32.73
C SER A 66 25.50 -8.24 32.46
N GLU A 67 24.78 -8.87 33.39
CA GLU A 67 23.31 -9.04 33.30
C GLU A 67 22.58 -7.69 33.30
N LYS A 68 23.00 -6.77 34.17
CA LYS A 68 22.43 -5.42 34.25
C LYS A 68 22.66 -4.63 32.95
N LEU A 69 23.84 -4.73 32.35
CA LEU A 69 24.13 -4.12 31.05
C LEU A 69 23.20 -4.63 29.94
N ILE A 70 23.05 -5.95 29.83
CA ILE A 70 22.18 -6.55 28.80
C ILE A 70 20.72 -6.15 29.04
N SER A 71 20.25 -6.12 30.30
CA SER A 71 18.90 -5.66 30.62
C SER A 71 18.66 -4.20 30.18
N MET A 72 19.67 -3.33 30.35
CA MET A 72 19.60 -1.93 29.91
C MET A 72 19.56 -1.84 28.39
N VAL A 73 20.43 -2.57 27.69
CA VAL A 73 20.45 -2.62 26.22
C VAL A 73 19.14 -3.19 25.66
N SER A 74 18.60 -4.24 26.26
CA SER A 74 17.33 -4.83 25.86
C SER A 74 16.13 -3.93 26.15
N SER A 75 16.26 -2.97 27.07
CA SER A 75 15.19 -2.03 27.41
C SER A 75 15.13 -0.81 26.47
N LEU A 76 16.17 -0.61 25.64
CA LEU A 76 16.18 0.47 24.66
C LEU A 76 15.12 0.21 23.59
N GLU A 77 14.20 1.15 23.40
CA GLU A 77 13.07 1.04 22.47
C GLU A 77 13.51 0.68 21.04
N SER A 78 14.64 1.21 20.57
CA SER A 78 15.20 0.87 19.26
C SER A 78 15.74 -0.56 19.14
N VAL A 79 16.01 -1.22 20.26
CA VAL A 79 16.56 -2.57 20.32
C VAL A 79 15.45 -3.57 20.65
N SER A 80 14.58 -3.28 21.62
CA SER A 80 13.43 -4.13 21.98
C SER A 80 12.39 -4.26 20.87
N SER A 81 12.29 -3.27 19.98
CA SER A 81 11.41 -3.33 18.80
C SER A 81 11.92 -4.24 17.68
N LEU A 82 13.20 -4.61 17.69
CA LEU A 82 13.84 -5.38 16.62
C LEU A 82 14.47 -6.70 17.10
N CYS A 83 14.95 -6.76 18.33
CA CYS A 83 15.73 -7.86 18.89
C CYS A 83 15.09 -8.39 20.18
N GLU A 84 15.10 -9.71 20.33
CA GLU A 84 14.70 -10.40 21.55
C GLU A 84 15.91 -11.18 22.09
N PHE A 85 16.33 -10.85 23.31
CA PHE A 85 17.49 -11.49 23.93
C PHE A 85 17.04 -12.64 24.83
N SER A 86 17.60 -13.83 24.62
CA SER A 86 17.39 -14.98 25.50
C SER A 86 18.72 -15.44 26.11
N TYR A 87 18.73 -15.64 27.43
CA TYR A 87 19.89 -16.20 28.11
C TYR A 87 19.96 -17.70 27.84
N VAL A 88 21.08 -18.17 27.29
CA VAL A 88 21.30 -19.57 26.91
C VAL A 88 22.73 -19.99 27.24
N ASP A 89 22.92 -21.27 27.53
CA ASP A 89 24.27 -21.85 27.59
C ASP A 89 24.88 -21.92 26.19
N GLU A 90 26.21 -21.82 26.07
CA GLU A 90 26.87 -21.81 24.76
C GLU A 90 26.51 -23.04 23.90
N LYS A 91 26.48 -24.23 24.51
CA LYS A 91 26.15 -25.48 23.81
C LYS A 91 24.70 -25.49 23.34
N GLU A 92 23.78 -24.99 24.17
CA GLU A 92 22.37 -24.91 23.84
C GLU A 92 22.12 -23.85 22.77
N GLY A 93 22.74 -22.67 22.89
CA GLY A 93 22.63 -21.58 21.93
C GLY A 93 23.14 -21.97 20.54
N ARG A 94 24.25 -22.71 20.45
CA ARG A 94 24.76 -23.22 19.16
C ARG A 94 23.80 -24.23 18.51
N GLU A 95 23.15 -25.07 19.31
CA GLU A 95 22.15 -26.02 18.81
C GLU A 95 20.85 -25.30 18.38
N GLN A 96 20.41 -24.31 19.14
CA GLN A 96 19.26 -23.48 18.78
C GLN A 96 19.53 -22.64 17.50
N MET A 97 20.76 -22.18 17.27
CA MET A 97 21.16 -21.57 16.00
C MET A 97 21.07 -22.55 14.82
N ARG A 98 21.52 -23.81 15.00
CA ARG A 98 21.41 -24.85 13.96
C ARG A 98 19.97 -25.20 13.61
N GLN A 99 19.08 -25.13 14.60
CA GLN A 99 17.63 -25.36 14.43
C GLN A 99 16.88 -24.13 13.87
N GLY A 100 17.57 -23.02 13.59
CA GLY A 100 16.94 -21.78 13.10
C GLY A 100 16.10 -21.04 14.15
N LYS A 101 16.29 -21.32 15.44
CA LYS A 101 15.60 -20.65 16.55
C LYS A 101 16.30 -19.35 16.97
N LEU A 102 17.62 -19.27 16.82
CA LEU A 102 18.42 -18.07 17.09
C LEU A 102 19.13 -17.61 15.81
N TYR A 103 19.21 -16.30 15.60
CA TYR A 103 19.87 -15.70 14.44
C TYR A 103 21.30 -15.25 14.73
N ALA A 104 21.65 -15.09 16.00
CA ALA A 104 23.01 -14.81 16.46
C ALA A 104 23.19 -15.31 17.90
N LEU A 105 24.43 -15.59 18.27
CA LEU A 105 24.84 -15.91 19.64
C LEU A 105 25.92 -14.92 20.08
N MET A 106 25.65 -14.18 21.15
CA MET A 106 26.56 -13.22 21.76
C MET A 106 27.26 -13.86 22.95
N LEU A 107 28.58 -14.00 22.85
CA LEU A 107 29.44 -14.53 23.91
C LEU A 107 30.08 -13.35 24.64
N LEU A 108 29.63 -13.12 25.88
CA LEU A 108 30.14 -12.03 26.71
C LEU A 108 31.38 -12.50 27.47
N PRO A 109 32.50 -11.76 27.39
CA PRO A 109 33.69 -12.09 28.16
C PRO A 109 33.50 -11.75 29.64
N GLU A 110 34.27 -12.43 30.50
CA GLU A 110 34.35 -12.09 31.92
C GLU A 110 34.82 -10.65 32.13
N GLY A 111 34.14 -9.92 33.02
CA GLY A 111 34.53 -8.57 33.40
C GLY A 111 34.34 -7.53 32.30
N LEU A 112 33.42 -7.73 31.35
CA LEU A 112 33.13 -6.78 30.25
C LEU A 112 32.95 -5.34 30.76
N LEU A 113 32.14 -5.15 31.81
CA LEU A 113 31.88 -3.81 32.36
C LEU A 113 33.15 -3.19 32.95
N ARG A 114 33.98 -3.99 33.62
CA ARG A 114 35.27 -3.55 34.15
C ARG A 114 36.23 -3.17 33.00
N GLY A 115 36.27 -3.99 31.95
CA GLY A 115 37.09 -3.75 30.76
C GLY A 115 36.71 -2.50 29.97
N ILE A 116 35.45 -2.08 30.02
CA ILE A 116 34.99 -0.80 29.45
C ILE A 116 35.42 0.36 30.35
N MET A 117 35.34 0.20 31.68
CA MET A 117 35.66 1.25 32.64
C MET A 117 37.17 1.48 32.81
N ASP A 118 38.01 0.44 32.72
CA ASP A 118 39.46 0.52 32.88
C ASP A 118 40.24 0.54 31.54
N GLY A 119 39.52 0.52 30.43
CA GLY A 119 40.10 0.61 29.09
C GLY A 119 40.80 -0.64 28.56
N THR A 120 40.78 -1.78 29.29
CA THR A 120 41.38 -3.05 28.81
C THR A 120 40.60 -3.69 27.65
N ASN A 121 39.30 -3.39 27.54
CA ASN A 121 38.46 -3.63 26.37
C ASN A 121 38.45 -5.08 25.83
N THR A 122 38.02 -6.03 26.67
CA THR A 122 37.86 -7.43 26.23
C THR A 122 36.75 -7.55 25.17
N PRO A 123 37.02 -8.14 23.99
CA PRO A 123 36.07 -8.15 22.88
C PRO A 123 34.88 -9.09 23.13
N VAL A 124 33.68 -8.62 22.80
CA VAL A 124 32.47 -9.45 22.71
C VAL A 124 32.50 -10.24 21.41
N THR A 125 32.27 -11.56 21.47
CA THR A 125 32.28 -12.41 20.28
C THR A 125 30.85 -12.70 19.83
N ILE A 126 30.51 -12.37 18.58
CA ILE A 126 29.20 -12.65 18.01
C ILE A 126 29.34 -13.76 16.97
N VAL A 127 28.62 -14.85 17.18
CA VAL A 127 28.59 -16.01 16.27
C VAL A 127 27.31 -15.93 15.44
N PHE A 128 27.46 -16.01 14.12
CA PHE A 128 26.37 -16.07 13.16
C PHE A 128 26.23 -17.49 12.57
N PRO A 129 25.03 -17.91 12.17
CA PRO A 129 24.83 -19.17 11.45
C PRO A 129 25.49 -19.12 10.05
N GLU A 130 25.88 -20.29 9.52
CA GLU A 130 26.50 -20.39 8.18
C GLU A 130 25.58 -19.92 7.05
N ASN A 131 24.26 -20.13 7.19
CA ASN A 131 23.22 -19.60 6.30
C ASN A 131 22.60 -18.34 6.93
N ALA A 132 23.34 -17.25 6.96
CA ALA A 132 22.86 -15.97 7.48
C ALA A 132 21.77 -15.37 6.56
N GLY A 133 20.52 -15.37 7.05
CA GLY A 133 19.40 -14.66 6.42
C GLY A 133 19.46 -13.14 6.61
N LEU A 134 18.41 -12.44 6.18
CA LEU A 134 18.30 -10.98 6.32
C LEU A 134 18.40 -10.54 7.79
N GLU A 135 17.83 -11.31 8.71
CA GLU A 135 17.81 -11.05 10.15
C GLU A 135 19.22 -11.03 10.75
N ALA A 136 20.08 -11.98 10.37
CA ALA A 136 21.47 -12.03 10.80
C ALA A 136 22.30 -10.89 10.21
N ALA A 137 22.01 -10.48 8.97
CA ALA A 137 22.65 -9.32 8.34
C ALA A 137 22.26 -8.01 9.03
N VAL A 138 20.97 -7.82 9.35
CA VAL A 138 20.48 -6.66 10.10
C VAL A 138 21.12 -6.62 11.49
N PHE A 139 21.20 -7.75 12.20
CA PHE A 139 21.84 -7.79 13.51
C PHE A 139 23.34 -7.47 13.45
N ARG A 140 24.04 -7.95 12.43
CA ARG A 140 25.45 -7.62 12.19
C ARG A 140 25.65 -6.12 12.04
N GLU A 141 24.84 -5.47 11.21
CA GLU A 141 24.92 -4.02 11.01
C GLU A 141 24.66 -3.25 12.31
N LEU A 142 23.67 -3.70 13.11
CA LEU A 142 23.40 -3.11 14.44
C LEU A 142 24.59 -3.28 15.40
N ALA A 143 25.22 -4.46 15.42
CA ALA A 143 26.37 -4.74 16.26
C ALA A 143 27.62 -3.95 15.84
N ASP A 144 27.84 -3.80 14.53
CA ASP A 144 28.94 -3.02 13.97
C ASP A 144 28.75 -1.52 14.28
N ALA A 145 27.52 -1.01 14.15
CA ALA A 145 27.18 0.36 14.54
C ALA A 145 27.41 0.59 16.04
N GLY A 146 26.99 -0.35 16.90
CA GLY A 146 27.26 -0.30 18.35
C GLY A 146 28.77 -0.26 18.65
N THR A 147 29.55 -1.06 17.93
CA THR A 147 31.02 -1.10 18.06
C THR A 147 31.65 0.25 17.67
N GLN A 148 31.16 0.92 16.64
CA GLN A 148 31.65 2.25 16.24
C GLN A 148 31.40 3.32 17.31
N ILE A 149 30.22 3.29 17.95
CA ILE A 149 29.90 4.22 19.05
C ILE A 149 30.87 4.01 20.22
N LEU A 150 31.11 2.76 20.62
CA LEU A 150 32.06 2.43 21.69
C LEU A 150 33.49 2.84 21.35
N LYS A 151 33.95 2.57 20.12
CA LYS A 151 35.29 3.00 19.65
C LYS A 151 35.46 4.52 19.72
N THR A 152 34.41 5.27 19.39
CA THR A 152 34.43 6.74 19.46
C THR A 152 34.53 7.23 20.90
N ALA A 153 33.75 6.64 21.82
CA ALA A 153 33.83 6.97 23.25
C ALA A 153 35.22 6.64 23.83
N GLN A 154 35.78 5.48 23.47
CA GLN A 154 37.12 5.06 23.92
C GLN A 154 38.23 5.95 23.38
N ALA A 155 38.16 6.35 22.10
CA ALA A 155 39.11 7.30 21.53
C ALA A 155 39.07 8.65 22.27
N ALA A 156 37.90 9.09 22.72
CA ALA A 156 37.76 10.31 23.51
C ALA A 156 38.35 10.17 24.92
N VAL A 157 38.16 9.02 25.57
CA VAL A 157 38.79 8.71 26.87
C VAL A 157 40.31 8.73 26.74
N TYR A 158 40.88 7.97 25.80
CA TYR A 158 42.34 7.93 25.61
C TYR A 158 42.94 9.30 25.23
N ALA A 159 42.21 10.11 24.47
CA ALA A 159 42.63 11.48 24.16
C ALA A 159 42.65 12.38 25.41
N ALA A 160 41.70 12.20 26.33
CA ALA A 160 41.65 12.94 27.58
C ALA A 160 42.76 12.51 28.54
N ASP A 161 43.04 11.20 28.63
CA ASP A 161 44.13 10.66 29.46
C ASP A 161 45.47 11.23 29.01
N GLU A 162 45.75 11.17 27.70
CA GLU A 162 46.97 11.73 27.11
C GLU A 162 47.08 13.25 27.37
N LEU A 163 45.97 13.99 27.31
CA LEU A 163 45.95 15.42 27.60
C LEU A 163 46.23 15.71 29.08
N CYS A 164 45.61 14.95 29.99
CA CYS A 164 45.84 15.05 31.43
C CYS A 164 47.29 14.72 31.79
N SER A 165 47.87 13.67 31.20
CA SER A 165 49.28 13.32 31.38
C SER A 165 50.22 14.43 30.86
N ARG A 166 49.99 14.95 29.65
CA ARG A 166 50.81 16.06 29.09
C ARG A 166 50.74 17.34 29.92
N MET A 167 49.62 17.59 30.59
CA MET A 167 49.44 18.75 31.46
C MET A 167 49.95 18.54 32.90
N GLY A 168 50.53 17.37 33.22
CA GLY A 168 50.97 17.03 34.57
C GLY A 168 49.83 16.89 35.57
N ARG A 169 48.62 16.56 35.10
CA ARG A 169 47.38 16.45 35.89
C ARG A 169 46.90 15.00 35.99
N GLU A 170 47.81 14.08 36.24
CA GLU A 170 47.52 12.64 36.31
C GLU A 170 46.48 12.29 37.39
N THR A 171 46.42 13.07 38.47
CA THR A 171 45.42 12.89 39.54
C THR A 171 43.99 13.18 39.10
N GLN A 172 43.78 13.83 37.95
CA GLN A 172 42.46 14.17 37.40
C GLN A 172 41.96 13.17 36.36
N ILE A 173 42.79 12.21 35.93
CA ILE A 173 42.43 11.20 34.92
C ILE A 173 41.14 10.45 35.29
N PRO A 174 40.98 9.89 36.51
CA PRO A 174 39.76 9.16 36.85
C PRO A 174 38.49 10.02 36.81
N SER A 175 38.61 11.32 37.09
CA SER A 175 37.48 12.26 37.01
C SER A 175 37.12 12.57 35.56
N ALA A 176 38.13 12.75 34.69
CA ALA A 176 37.93 13.01 33.27
C ALA A 176 37.32 11.79 32.56
N GLU A 177 37.81 10.58 32.85
CA GLU A 177 37.24 9.31 32.37
C GLU A 177 35.76 9.19 32.75
N ALA A 178 35.42 9.43 34.03
CA ALA A 178 34.06 9.34 34.52
C ALA A 178 33.11 10.34 33.84
N ASP A 179 33.58 11.59 33.64
CA ASP A 179 32.79 12.64 32.98
C ASP A 179 32.55 12.33 31.50
N ILE A 180 33.59 11.90 30.78
CA ILE A 180 33.49 11.53 29.36
C ILE A 180 32.60 10.30 29.19
N ASN A 181 32.79 9.26 30.00
CA ASN A 181 31.94 8.07 29.97
C ASN A 181 30.47 8.42 30.26
N SER A 182 30.21 9.29 31.24
CA SER A 182 28.86 9.79 31.55
C SER A 182 28.24 10.56 30.37
N MET A 183 29.02 11.39 29.69
CA MET A 183 28.57 12.16 28.53
C MET A 183 28.21 11.26 27.34
N TYR A 184 29.09 10.31 26.99
CA TYR A 184 28.84 9.37 25.90
C TYR A 184 27.70 8.39 26.21
N LEU A 185 27.57 7.94 27.46
CA LEU A 185 26.45 7.09 27.88
C LEU A 185 25.12 7.83 27.77
N LYS A 186 25.06 9.10 28.21
CA LYS A 186 23.86 9.95 28.03
C LYS A 186 23.53 10.15 26.56
N TYR A 187 24.53 10.39 25.72
CA TYR A 187 24.33 10.58 24.28
C TYR A 187 23.78 9.30 23.61
N ALA A 188 24.33 8.13 23.94
CA ALA A 188 23.89 6.85 23.40
C ALA A 188 22.46 6.48 23.86
N LEU A 189 22.11 6.73 25.13
CA LEU A 189 20.82 6.35 25.72
C LEU A 189 19.67 7.32 25.37
N ASN A 190 19.93 8.62 25.20
CA ASN A 190 18.89 9.63 24.92
C ASN A 190 18.76 10.00 23.42
N ARG A 191 19.26 9.16 22.51
CA ARG A 191 19.29 9.52 21.08
C ARG A 191 17.91 9.85 20.50
N SER A 192 16.83 9.24 21.02
CA SER A 192 15.45 9.46 20.56
C SER A 192 14.96 10.90 20.77
N VAL A 193 15.54 11.65 21.71
CA VAL A 193 15.17 13.06 21.96
C VAL A 193 15.64 13.99 20.83
N TYR A 194 16.63 13.57 20.04
CA TYR A 194 17.15 14.32 18.90
C TYR A 194 16.47 13.98 17.57
N PHE A 195 15.69 12.90 17.52
CA PHE A 195 14.99 12.49 16.31
C PHE A 195 13.51 12.85 16.41
N ARG A 196 13.02 13.61 15.43
CA ARG A 196 11.60 13.84 15.25
C ARG A 196 11.07 12.80 14.26
N THR A 197 10.25 11.88 14.74
CA THR A 197 9.52 10.96 13.86
C THR A 197 8.35 11.72 13.25
N GLU A 198 8.37 11.89 11.93
CA GLU A 198 7.21 12.39 11.17
C GLU A 198 6.61 11.24 10.37
N GLU A 199 5.30 11.02 10.54
CA GLU A 199 4.57 10.01 9.79
C GLU A 199 4.31 10.55 8.38
N VAL A 200 5.08 10.07 7.41
CA VAL A 200 4.89 10.43 6.01
C VAL A 200 3.89 9.47 5.38
N SER A 201 2.66 9.94 5.16
CA SER A 201 1.67 9.17 4.41
C SER A 201 2.10 9.04 2.96
N ALA A 202 2.41 7.81 2.53
CA ALA A 202 2.67 7.50 1.12
C ALA A 202 1.42 7.66 0.22
N VAL A 203 0.25 7.92 0.84
CA VAL A 203 -1.08 7.89 0.24
C VAL A 203 -1.68 9.30 0.11
N GLY A 204 -0.97 10.33 0.57
CA GLY A 204 -1.39 11.73 0.47
C GLY A 204 -2.35 12.15 1.59
N GLU A 205 -3.30 13.03 1.25
CA GLU A 205 -4.21 13.71 2.20
C GLU A 205 -5.29 12.79 2.82
N VAL A 206 -5.45 11.58 2.29
CA VAL A 206 -6.46 10.62 2.75
C VAL A 206 -5.81 9.50 3.53
N GLY A 207 -6.43 9.09 4.65
CA GLY A 207 -5.98 7.94 5.42
C GLY A 207 -5.93 6.66 4.58
N THR A 208 -4.97 5.78 4.86
CA THR A 208 -4.71 4.53 4.12
C THR A 208 -5.97 3.70 3.87
N ALA A 209 -6.85 3.58 4.87
CA ALA A 209 -8.10 2.82 4.75
C ALA A 209 -9.07 3.44 3.74
N ALA A 210 -9.20 4.77 3.72
CA ALA A 210 -10.09 5.48 2.80
C ALA A 210 -9.56 5.40 1.36
N PHE A 211 -8.25 5.53 1.15
CA PHE A 211 -7.65 5.36 -0.18
C PHE A 211 -7.87 3.98 -0.78
N TYR A 212 -7.59 2.91 -0.02
CA TYR A 212 -7.85 1.56 -0.51
C TYR A 212 -9.35 1.28 -0.67
N GLY A 213 -10.21 1.91 0.15
CA GLY A 213 -11.66 1.89 -0.04
C GLY A 213 -12.08 2.53 -1.36
N ILE A 214 -11.53 3.70 -1.69
CA ILE A 214 -11.74 4.39 -2.97
C ILE A 214 -11.27 3.51 -4.13
N SER A 215 -10.06 2.98 -4.07
CA SER A 215 -9.50 2.06 -5.07
C SER A 215 -10.41 0.86 -5.33
N ALA A 216 -10.83 0.18 -4.25
CA ALA A 216 -11.74 -0.95 -4.32
C ALA A 216 -13.10 -0.57 -4.93
N SER A 217 -13.65 0.59 -4.55
CA SER A 217 -14.92 1.08 -5.09
C SER A 217 -14.85 1.32 -6.61
N VAL A 218 -13.76 1.92 -7.10
CA VAL A 218 -13.54 2.18 -8.53
C VAL A 218 -13.29 0.89 -9.29
N MET A 219 -12.51 -0.04 -8.73
CA MET A 219 -12.31 -1.36 -9.32
C MET A 219 -13.65 -2.10 -9.48
N VAL A 220 -14.48 -2.16 -8.43
CA VAL A 220 -15.80 -2.78 -8.49
C VAL A 220 -16.65 -2.10 -9.56
N LEU A 221 -16.70 -0.76 -9.58
CA LEU A 221 -17.46 0.00 -10.57
C LEU A 221 -17.05 -0.32 -12.02
N LEU A 222 -15.74 -0.42 -12.30
CA LEU A 222 -15.25 -0.80 -13.63
C LEU A 222 -15.62 -2.25 -13.98
N LEU A 223 -15.54 -3.17 -13.01
CA LEU A 223 -15.88 -4.58 -13.20
C LEU A 223 -17.40 -4.85 -13.27
N LEU A 224 -18.25 -3.91 -12.86
CA LEU A 224 -19.71 -3.98 -13.08
C LEU A 224 -20.09 -4.02 -14.57
N GLY A 225 -19.16 -3.71 -15.47
CA GLY A 225 -19.34 -3.95 -16.90
C GLY A 225 -19.33 -5.44 -17.30
N ILE A 226 -18.86 -6.36 -16.44
CA ILE A 226 -18.84 -7.80 -16.74
C ILE A 226 -20.26 -8.39 -16.76
N PRO A 227 -21.11 -8.21 -15.72
CA PRO A 227 -22.51 -8.60 -15.78
C PRO A 227 -23.29 -7.96 -16.94
N ALA A 228 -22.85 -6.77 -17.38
CA ALA A 228 -23.44 -6.06 -18.52
C ALA A 228 -23.15 -6.74 -19.88
N ALA A 229 -22.27 -7.74 -19.97
CA ALA A 229 -21.88 -8.41 -21.21
C ALA A 229 -23.09 -8.92 -22.03
N GLY A 230 -24.10 -9.48 -21.34
CA GLY A 230 -25.32 -10.00 -22.00
C GLY A 230 -26.17 -8.89 -22.64
N PHE A 231 -26.12 -7.69 -22.08
CA PHE A 231 -26.77 -6.49 -22.62
C PHE A 231 -25.95 -5.87 -23.76
N LEU A 232 -24.63 -5.77 -23.56
CA LEU A 232 -23.68 -5.13 -24.49
C LEU A 232 -23.28 -6.00 -25.68
N LYS A 233 -23.75 -7.25 -25.74
CA LYS A 233 -23.50 -8.16 -26.86
C LYS A 233 -23.77 -7.45 -28.21
N PRO A 234 -22.84 -7.53 -29.18
CA PRO A 234 -23.06 -6.97 -30.51
C PRO A 234 -24.32 -7.59 -31.14
N TYR A 235 -25.13 -6.75 -31.79
CA TYR A 235 -26.27 -7.27 -32.55
C TYR A 235 -25.77 -8.08 -33.74
N SER A 236 -26.59 -9.01 -34.21
CA SER A 236 -26.31 -9.65 -35.50
C SER A 236 -26.39 -8.60 -36.62
N GLU A 237 -25.59 -8.79 -37.67
CA GLU A 237 -25.51 -7.88 -38.82
C GLU A 237 -26.89 -7.59 -39.43
N ILE A 238 -27.73 -8.63 -39.50
CA ILE A 238 -29.10 -8.54 -40.03
C ILE A 238 -29.95 -7.61 -39.17
N MET A 239 -29.81 -7.69 -37.85
CA MET A 239 -30.53 -6.83 -36.91
C MET A 239 -30.03 -5.38 -37.00
N GLU A 240 -28.72 -5.17 -37.14
CA GLU A 240 -28.15 -3.83 -37.31
C GLU A 240 -28.64 -3.15 -38.59
N ARG A 241 -28.70 -3.88 -39.71
CA ARG A 241 -29.24 -3.38 -40.99
C ARG A 241 -30.73 -3.07 -40.90
N LYS A 242 -31.53 -3.92 -40.25
CA LYS A 242 -32.97 -3.66 -40.04
C LYS A 242 -33.21 -2.42 -39.17
N LEU A 243 -32.46 -2.25 -38.09
CA LEU A 243 -32.54 -1.06 -37.23
C LEU A 243 -32.17 0.22 -38.00
N PHE A 244 -31.16 0.14 -38.89
CA PHE A 244 -30.77 1.26 -39.73
C PHE A 244 -31.90 1.66 -40.70
N LEU A 245 -32.55 0.69 -41.36
CA LEU A 245 -33.71 0.93 -42.23
C LEU A 245 -34.90 1.57 -41.50
N ILE A 246 -35.05 1.31 -40.19
CA ILE A 246 -36.07 1.91 -39.32
C ILE A 246 -35.69 3.35 -38.88
N GLY A 247 -34.55 3.88 -39.33
CA GLY A 247 -34.07 5.24 -39.05
C GLY A 247 -33.26 5.39 -37.74
N LEU A 248 -32.85 4.26 -37.14
CA LEU A 248 -31.97 4.23 -35.97
C LEU A 248 -30.51 4.13 -36.42
N SER A 249 -29.86 5.30 -36.53
CA SER A 249 -28.42 5.39 -36.76
C SER A 249 -27.63 4.79 -35.59
N ARG A 250 -26.39 4.41 -35.85
CA ARG A 250 -25.48 3.84 -34.85
C ARG A 250 -25.34 4.73 -33.61
N THR A 251 -25.15 6.04 -33.81
CA THR A 251 -25.00 7.00 -32.70
C THR A 251 -26.22 7.00 -31.79
N LYS A 252 -27.44 6.92 -32.36
CA LYS A 252 -28.67 6.81 -31.56
C LYS A 252 -28.69 5.51 -30.75
N ARG A 253 -28.30 4.38 -31.33
CA ARG A 253 -28.20 3.10 -30.60
C ARG A 253 -27.18 3.17 -29.47
N LEU A 254 -26.02 3.79 -29.72
CA LEU A 254 -24.96 3.96 -28.74
C LEU A 254 -25.40 4.86 -27.58
N ILE A 255 -26.09 5.98 -27.86
CA ILE A 255 -26.67 6.86 -26.83
C ILE A 255 -27.68 6.09 -25.98
N ALA A 256 -28.56 5.30 -26.58
CA ALA A 256 -29.52 4.51 -25.82
C ALA A 256 -28.82 3.48 -24.90
N ARG A 257 -27.80 2.78 -25.40
CA ARG A 257 -26.98 1.85 -24.58
C ARG A 257 -26.25 2.57 -23.44
N ALA A 258 -25.67 3.74 -23.73
CA ALA A 258 -24.99 4.59 -22.75
C ALA A 258 -25.91 5.03 -21.62
N VAL A 259 -27.09 5.55 -21.96
CA VAL A 259 -28.09 5.97 -20.97
C VAL A 259 -28.56 4.79 -20.12
N CYS A 260 -28.85 3.64 -20.73
CA CYS A 260 -29.28 2.45 -19.99
C CYS A 260 -28.20 1.93 -19.04
N LEU A 261 -26.94 1.87 -19.48
CA LEU A 261 -25.83 1.40 -18.66
C LEU A 261 -25.48 2.38 -17.53
N TRP A 262 -25.50 3.68 -17.83
CA TRP A 262 -25.33 4.74 -16.85
C TRP A 262 -26.37 4.64 -15.72
N LEU A 263 -27.66 4.49 -16.07
CA LEU A 263 -28.72 4.31 -15.09
C LEU A 263 -28.57 3.01 -14.29
N ALA A 264 -28.10 1.92 -14.93
CA ALA A 264 -27.85 0.67 -14.23
C ALA A 264 -26.70 0.80 -13.20
N PHE A 265 -25.60 1.45 -13.58
CA PHE A 265 -24.47 1.70 -12.66
C PHE A 265 -24.87 2.62 -11.52
N ALA A 266 -25.62 3.69 -11.80
CA ALA A 266 -26.17 4.56 -10.77
C ALA A 266 -27.12 3.81 -9.82
N ALA A 267 -28.01 2.95 -10.34
CA ALA A 267 -28.92 2.18 -9.50
C ALA A 267 -28.20 1.21 -8.56
N VAL A 268 -27.17 0.50 -9.06
CA VAL A 268 -26.41 -0.46 -8.26
C VAL A 268 -25.54 0.23 -7.20
N THR A 269 -24.94 1.37 -7.53
CA THR A 269 -24.06 2.11 -6.61
C THR A 269 -24.78 3.12 -5.72
N ALA A 270 -26.07 3.35 -5.91
CA ALA A 270 -26.85 4.30 -5.11
C ALA A 270 -26.87 3.93 -3.62
N ALA A 271 -27.17 2.66 -3.28
CA ALA A 271 -27.24 2.22 -1.88
C ALA A 271 -25.93 2.44 -1.10
N PRO A 272 -24.75 1.99 -1.58
CA PRO A 272 -23.50 2.27 -0.87
C PRO A 272 -23.17 3.77 -0.86
N PHE A 273 -23.46 4.50 -1.95
CA PHE A 273 -23.19 5.95 -2.01
C PHE A 273 -24.01 6.75 -0.99
N PHE A 274 -25.33 6.53 -0.92
CA PHE A 274 -26.19 7.25 0.04
C PHE A 274 -25.92 6.85 1.49
N LEU A 275 -25.46 5.61 1.73
CA LEU A 275 -25.01 5.18 3.05
C LEU A 275 -23.76 5.96 3.48
N CYS A 276 -22.74 6.06 2.61
CA CYS A 276 -21.56 6.88 2.87
C CYS A 276 -21.89 8.37 3.04
N PHE A 277 -22.81 8.89 2.23
CA PHE A 277 -23.31 10.27 2.32
C PHE A 277 -23.99 10.54 3.67
N GLY A 278 -24.87 9.63 4.12
CA GLY A 278 -25.58 9.75 5.41
C GLY A 278 -24.68 9.59 6.63
N MET A 279 -23.58 8.84 6.51
CA MET A 279 -22.56 8.70 7.56
C MET A 279 -21.58 9.87 7.65
N GLY A 280 -21.67 10.86 6.74
CA GLY A 280 -20.82 12.05 6.76
C GLY A 280 -19.40 11.84 6.20
N PHE A 281 -19.16 10.78 5.42
CA PHE A 281 -17.86 10.53 4.77
C PHE A 281 -17.57 11.47 3.58
N MET A 282 -18.53 12.30 3.17
CA MET A 282 -18.44 13.15 1.98
C MET A 282 -18.30 14.62 2.39
N GLU A 283 -17.07 15.14 2.47
CA GLU A 283 -16.83 16.53 2.85
C GLU A 283 -17.31 17.54 1.79
N SER A 284 -17.39 17.12 0.52
CA SER A 284 -17.88 17.96 -0.59
C SER A 284 -19.40 18.23 -0.56
N GLY A 285 -20.13 17.66 0.41
CA GLY A 285 -21.55 17.91 0.64
C GLY A 285 -22.42 17.58 -0.58
N GLY A 286 -23.43 18.40 -0.86
CA GLY A 286 -24.40 18.15 -1.93
C GLY A 286 -23.82 18.06 -3.36
N PHE A 287 -22.61 18.60 -3.59
CA PHE A 287 -21.91 18.47 -4.87
C PHE A 287 -21.39 17.05 -5.14
N SER A 288 -21.38 16.17 -4.12
CA SER A 288 -21.06 14.74 -4.30
C SER A 288 -22.02 14.03 -5.25
N ILE A 289 -23.31 14.38 -5.23
CA ILE A 289 -24.36 13.71 -6.02
C ILE A 289 -24.11 13.86 -7.53
N PRO A 290 -23.95 15.08 -8.10
CA PRO A 290 -23.67 15.21 -9.52
C PRO A 290 -22.33 14.59 -9.91
N VAL A 291 -21.29 14.68 -9.08
CA VAL A 291 -19.97 14.07 -9.37
C VAL A 291 -20.08 12.54 -9.41
N TRP A 292 -20.79 11.92 -8.46
CA TRP A 292 -21.07 10.49 -8.47
C TRP A 292 -21.80 10.04 -9.75
N LEU A 293 -22.79 10.81 -10.21
CA LEU A 293 -23.47 10.52 -11.47
C LEU A 293 -22.53 10.62 -12.68
N MET A 294 -21.60 11.57 -12.68
CA MET A 294 -20.58 11.71 -13.73
C MET A 294 -19.55 10.57 -13.70
N VAL A 295 -19.16 10.11 -12.52
CA VAL A 295 -18.32 8.92 -12.32
C VAL A 295 -18.99 7.67 -12.91
N CYS A 296 -20.27 7.45 -12.60
CA CYS A 296 -21.05 6.36 -13.17
C CYS A 296 -21.15 6.47 -14.70
N MET A 297 -21.34 7.68 -15.22
CA MET A 297 -21.41 7.93 -16.65
C MET A 297 -20.08 7.60 -17.34
N ALA A 298 -18.96 8.13 -16.84
CA ALA A 298 -17.64 7.89 -17.39
C ALA A 298 -17.28 6.38 -17.40
N ALA A 299 -17.57 5.66 -16.31
CA ALA A 299 -17.38 4.23 -16.22
C ALA A 299 -18.25 3.46 -17.25
N ALA A 300 -19.50 3.88 -17.46
CA ALA A 300 -20.37 3.28 -18.47
C ALA A 300 -19.83 3.52 -19.90
N MET A 301 -19.36 4.72 -20.21
CA MET A 301 -18.78 5.03 -21.53
C MET A 301 -17.50 4.25 -21.79
N TRP A 302 -16.64 4.11 -20.78
CA TRP A 302 -15.43 3.29 -20.85
C TRP A 302 -15.76 1.81 -21.11
N THR A 303 -16.75 1.28 -20.39
CA THR A 303 -17.23 -0.09 -20.59
C THR A 303 -17.74 -0.29 -22.02
N ILE A 304 -18.55 0.64 -22.53
CA ILE A 304 -19.08 0.57 -23.90
C ILE A 304 -17.96 0.60 -24.94
N LEU A 305 -16.94 1.45 -24.78
CA LEU A 305 -15.79 1.49 -25.66
C LEU A 305 -15.12 0.12 -25.77
N ILE A 306 -14.86 -0.53 -24.63
CA ILE A 306 -14.20 -1.84 -24.61
C ILE A 306 -15.05 -2.90 -25.31
N TYR A 307 -16.37 -2.95 -25.04
CA TYR A 307 -17.25 -3.92 -25.68
C TYR A 307 -17.47 -3.66 -27.18
N GLU A 308 -17.39 -2.42 -27.64
CA GLU A 308 -17.48 -2.10 -29.07
C GLU A 308 -16.18 -2.44 -29.81
N LEU A 309 -15.02 -2.28 -29.16
CA LEU A 309 -13.72 -2.76 -29.67
C LEU A 309 -13.64 -4.30 -29.70
N ALA A 310 -14.31 -4.96 -28.75
CA ALA A 310 -14.38 -6.41 -28.70
C ALA A 310 -15.33 -6.98 -29.77
N ARG A 311 -14.89 -8.04 -30.46
CA ARG A 311 -15.70 -8.72 -31.49
C ARG A 311 -16.71 -9.72 -30.91
N ASN A 312 -16.49 -10.21 -29.69
CA ASN A 312 -17.37 -11.16 -29.01
C ASN A 312 -17.47 -10.81 -27.51
N ALA A 313 -18.49 -11.37 -26.84
CA ALA A 313 -18.75 -11.07 -25.44
C ALA A 313 -17.60 -11.52 -24.52
N PHE A 314 -16.98 -12.67 -24.81
CA PHE A 314 -15.88 -13.21 -24.01
C PHE A 314 -14.63 -12.32 -24.06
N ALA A 315 -14.20 -11.89 -25.25
CA ALA A 315 -13.09 -10.95 -25.41
C ALA A 315 -13.42 -9.59 -24.76
N GLY A 316 -14.68 -9.15 -24.80
CA GLY A 316 -15.11 -7.94 -24.09
C GLY A 316 -14.94 -8.07 -22.57
N ILE A 317 -15.34 -9.20 -22.00
CA ILE A 317 -15.15 -9.49 -20.57
C ILE A 317 -13.66 -9.53 -20.21
N CYS A 318 -12.85 -10.28 -20.96
CA CYS A 318 -11.41 -10.38 -20.71
C CYS A 318 -10.70 -9.02 -20.87
N ALA A 319 -11.03 -8.27 -21.91
CA ALA A 319 -10.46 -6.94 -22.14
C ALA A 319 -10.86 -5.97 -21.03
N LEU A 320 -12.11 -5.99 -20.58
CA LEU A 320 -12.58 -5.17 -19.46
C LEU A 320 -11.84 -5.50 -18.17
N PHE A 321 -11.71 -6.78 -17.84
CA PHE A 321 -10.97 -7.21 -16.66
C PHE A 321 -9.50 -6.77 -16.70
N LEU A 322 -8.80 -7.03 -17.81
CA LEU A 322 -7.38 -6.69 -17.95
C LEU A 322 -7.15 -5.18 -17.94
N THR A 323 -7.98 -4.40 -18.64
CA THR A 323 -7.85 -2.94 -18.67
C THR A 323 -8.23 -2.31 -17.33
N ALA A 324 -9.24 -2.82 -16.62
CA ALA A 324 -9.58 -2.38 -15.27
C ALA A 324 -8.44 -2.69 -14.28
N ALA A 325 -7.92 -3.92 -14.28
CA ALA A 325 -6.82 -4.33 -13.41
C ALA A 325 -5.55 -3.51 -13.67
N ALA A 326 -5.16 -3.37 -14.94
CA ALA A 326 -3.98 -2.59 -15.32
C ALA A 326 -4.15 -1.11 -14.98
N SER A 327 -5.32 -0.52 -15.25
CA SER A 327 -5.56 0.89 -14.94
C SER A 327 -5.52 1.16 -13.44
N VAL A 328 -6.14 0.34 -12.59
CA VAL A 328 -6.09 0.52 -11.13
C VAL A 328 -4.68 0.32 -10.59
N PHE A 329 -3.93 -0.65 -11.11
CA PHE A 329 -2.52 -0.84 -10.74
C PHE A 329 -1.69 0.40 -11.08
N MET A 330 -1.78 0.89 -12.33
CA MET A 330 -1.03 2.06 -12.79
C MET A 330 -1.45 3.35 -12.07
N ALA A 331 -2.73 3.46 -11.68
CA ALA A 331 -3.25 4.56 -10.87
C ALA A 331 -2.73 4.58 -9.42
N GLY A 332 -2.00 3.54 -9.01
CA GLY A 332 -1.50 3.39 -7.64
C GLY A 332 -2.54 2.81 -6.67
N GLY A 333 -3.65 2.25 -7.19
CA GLY A 333 -4.74 1.76 -6.36
C GLY A 333 -4.46 0.44 -5.64
N LEU A 334 -3.49 -0.35 -6.11
CA LEU A 334 -3.03 -1.58 -5.45
C LEU A 334 -1.75 -1.35 -4.65
N ILE A 335 -0.80 -0.61 -5.23
CA ILE A 335 0.47 -0.22 -4.62
C ILE A 335 0.55 1.30 -4.77
N PRO A 336 0.76 2.07 -3.69
CA PRO A 336 0.81 3.53 -3.77
C PRO A 336 1.78 3.99 -4.87
N SER A 337 1.36 5.00 -5.63
CA SER A 337 2.06 5.45 -6.84
C SER A 337 3.52 5.85 -6.58
N VAL A 338 3.83 6.32 -5.37
CA VAL A 338 5.19 6.68 -4.91
C VAL A 338 6.17 5.51 -5.03
N PHE A 339 5.71 4.26 -4.93
CA PHE A 339 6.55 3.06 -5.07
C PHE A 339 6.70 2.57 -6.51
N LEU A 340 5.95 3.15 -7.46
CA LEU A 340 5.99 2.76 -8.87
C LEU A 340 7.06 3.56 -9.64
N PRO A 341 7.67 3.02 -10.71
CA PRO A 341 8.58 3.78 -11.56
C PRO A 341 7.92 5.02 -12.17
N GLU A 342 8.67 6.11 -12.37
CA GLU A 342 8.13 7.38 -12.90
C GLU A 342 7.33 7.22 -14.21
N ALA A 343 7.77 6.33 -15.10
CA ALA A 343 7.07 6.06 -16.35
C ALA A 343 5.65 5.53 -16.12
N VAL A 344 5.49 4.65 -15.12
CA VAL A 344 4.19 4.07 -14.74
C VAL A 344 3.32 5.13 -14.06
N GLN A 345 3.90 5.99 -13.20
CA GLN A 345 3.17 7.07 -12.56
C GLN A 345 2.59 8.07 -13.58
N ARG A 346 3.41 8.51 -14.56
CA ARG A 346 2.97 9.43 -15.61
C ARG A 346 1.89 8.81 -16.47
N ALA A 347 2.06 7.56 -16.91
CA ALA A 347 1.04 6.86 -17.69
C ALA A 347 -0.24 6.61 -16.87
N GLY A 348 -0.08 6.28 -15.59
CA GLY A 348 -1.13 6.06 -14.61
C GLY A 348 -2.06 7.24 -14.44
N SER A 349 -1.51 8.47 -14.40
CA SER A 349 -2.27 9.71 -14.21
C SER A 349 -3.37 9.97 -15.26
N VAL A 350 -3.27 9.36 -16.44
CA VAL A 350 -4.23 9.51 -17.56
C VAL A 350 -5.17 8.31 -17.66
N THR A 351 -4.97 7.27 -16.85
CA THR A 351 -5.80 6.07 -16.91
C THR A 351 -7.24 6.36 -16.44
N PRO A 352 -8.24 5.61 -16.95
CA PRO A 352 -9.62 5.74 -16.50
C PRO A 352 -9.76 5.56 -14.99
N ALA A 353 -9.03 4.60 -14.41
CA ALA A 353 -9.05 4.37 -12.96
C ALA A 353 -8.53 5.58 -12.19
N ALA A 354 -7.40 6.18 -12.57
CA ALA A 354 -6.86 7.36 -11.88
C ALA A 354 -7.85 8.53 -11.89
N ILE A 355 -8.45 8.83 -13.04
CA ILE A 355 -9.42 9.94 -13.16
C ILE A 355 -10.67 9.67 -12.30
N LEU A 356 -11.13 8.41 -12.23
CA LEU A 356 -12.25 8.03 -11.38
C LEU A 356 -11.88 8.08 -9.89
N MET A 357 -10.68 7.64 -9.52
CA MET A 357 -10.17 7.67 -8.14
C MET A 357 -9.98 9.10 -7.66
N ASP A 358 -9.40 10.00 -8.47
CA ASP A 358 -9.27 11.43 -8.18
C ASP A 358 -10.65 12.06 -7.89
N ALA A 359 -11.67 11.70 -8.68
CA ALA A 359 -13.02 12.22 -8.50
C ALA A 359 -13.71 11.70 -7.23
N VAL A 360 -13.51 10.42 -6.89
CA VAL A 360 -14.06 9.85 -5.65
C VAL A 360 -13.31 10.37 -4.44
N GLN A 361 -11.99 10.53 -4.53
CA GLN A 361 -11.18 11.19 -3.49
C GLN A 361 -11.67 12.60 -3.24
N TRP A 362 -11.88 13.40 -4.29
CA TRP A 362 -12.43 14.75 -4.16
C TRP A 362 -13.80 14.78 -3.46
N MET A 363 -14.66 13.77 -3.69
CA MET A 363 -15.94 13.68 -2.98
C MET A 363 -15.75 13.48 -1.47
N VAL A 364 -14.73 12.70 -1.08
CA VAL A 364 -14.43 12.33 0.31
C VAL A 364 -13.66 13.43 1.05
N SER A 365 -12.58 13.97 0.49
CA SER A 365 -11.67 14.91 1.15
C SER A 365 -11.93 16.39 0.85
N GLY A 366 -12.82 16.70 -0.09
CA GLY A 366 -12.94 18.06 -0.62
C GLY A 366 -11.70 18.53 -1.40
N GLY A 367 -11.76 19.73 -1.98
CA GLY A 367 -10.65 20.33 -2.74
C GLY A 367 -11.08 21.14 -3.97
N GLU A 368 -10.12 21.56 -4.81
CA GLU A 368 -10.42 22.31 -6.04
C GLU A 368 -11.08 21.44 -7.12
N ALA A 369 -12.01 22.01 -7.90
CA ALA A 369 -12.92 21.31 -8.84
C ALA A 369 -12.27 20.74 -10.13
N PHE A 370 -10.96 20.52 -10.13
CA PHE A 370 -10.21 19.99 -11.28
C PHE A 370 -10.64 18.58 -11.79
N PRO A 371 -11.12 17.64 -10.94
CA PRO A 371 -11.48 16.29 -11.39
C PRO A 371 -12.68 16.24 -12.34
N VAL A 372 -13.61 17.21 -12.25
CA VAL A 372 -14.84 17.24 -13.06
C VAL A 372 -14.53 17.42 -14.54
N LEU A 373 -13.56 18.28 -14.86
CA LEU A 373 -13.13 18.49 -16.24
C LEU A 373 -12.51 17.21 -16.81
N ARG A 374 -11.61 16.55 -16.07
CA ARG A 374 -10.98 15.28 -16.49
C ARG A 374 -12.00 14.17 -16.72
N LEU A 375 -13.01 14.06 -15.85
CA LEU A 375 -14.13 13.12 -16.02
C LEU A 375 -14.92 13.38 -17.30
N THR A 376 -15.27 14.62 -17.60
CA THR A 376 -16.01 14.94 -18.83
C THR A 376 -15.21 14.63 -20.08
N VAL A 377 -13.90 14.93 -20.07
CA VAL A 377 -13.00 14.62 -21.19
C VAL A 377 -12.90 13.12 -21.40
N LEU A 378 -12.74 12.33 -20.33
CA LEU A 378 -12.70 10.86 -20.42
C LEU A 378 -13.99 10.29 -21.00
N GLY A 379 -15.15 10.71 -20.48
CA GLY A 379 -16.46 10.24 -20.95
C GLY A 379 -16.72 10.61 -22.41
N ALA A 380 -16.39 11.83 -22.82
CA ALA A 380 -16.54 12.29 -24.19
C ALA A 380 -15.58 11.56 -25.15
N ALA A 381 -14.31 11.41 -24.78
CA ALA A 381 -13.32 10.68 -25.57
C ALA A 381 -13.73 9.22 -25.76
N ALA A 382 -14.16 8.53 -24.69
CA ALA A 382 -14.63 7.15 -24.77
C ALA A 382 -15.84 7.00 -25.69
N PHE A 383 -16.79 7.95 -25.63
CA PHE A 383 -17.96 7.93 -26.52
C PHE A 383 -17.59 8.17 -27.98
N LEU A 384 -16.77 9.17 -28.27
CA LEU A 384 -16.35 9.52 -29.62
C LEU A 384 -15.56 8.39 -30.26
N LEU A 385 -14.65 7.76 -29.50
CA LEU A 385 -13.92 6.58 -29.95
C LEU A 385 -14.88 5.42 -30.22
N ALA A 386 -15.82 5.13 -29.32
CA ALA A 386 -16.81 4.06 -29.50
C ALA A 386 -17.71 4.31 -30.73
N ALA A 387 -18.04 5.57 -31.02
CA ALA A 387 -18.78 5.95 -32.22
C ALA A 387 -17.94 5.80 -33.50
N ALA A 388 -16.62 6.02 -33.42
CA ALA A 388 -15.68 5.97 -34.54
C ALA A 388 -15.20 4.56 -34.92
N VAL A 389 -15.33 3.54 -34.04
CA VAL A 389 -14.91 2.16 -34.33
C VAL A 389 -15.66 1.62 -35.55
N ARG A 390 -15.11 1.66 -36.77
CA ARG A 390 -15.81 1.14 -37.95
C ARG A 390 -16.01 -0.38 -37.86
N ARG A 391 -17.23 -0.85 -38.12
CA ARG A 391 -17.49 -2.25 -38.48
C ARG A 391 -17.65 -2.32 -39.99
N ASN A 392 -17.19 -3.42 -40.60
CA ASN A 392 -17.07 -3.66 -42.05
C ASN A 392 -18.38 -3.58 -42.87
N TYR A 393 -19.46 -3.00 -42.35
CA TYR A 393 -20.77 -2.92 -42.98
C TYR A 393 -21.19 -1.49 -43.36
N GLU A 394 -20.29 -0.51 -43.18
CA GLU A 394 -20.41 0.85 -43.73
C GLU A 394 -19.72 0.99 -45.08
#